data_AF-A7E017-F1
#
_entry.id   AF-A7E017-F1
#
_cell.length_a   1.000
_cell.length_b   1.000
_cell.length_c   1.000
_cell.angle_alpha   90.00
_cell.angle_beta   90.00
_cell.angle_gamma   90.00
#
_symmetry.space_group_name_H-M   'P 1'
#
loop_
_entity.id
_entity.type
_entity.pdbx_description
1 polymer ?
#
loop_
_entity_poly.entity_id
_entity_poly.type
_entity_poly.pdbx_seq_one_letter_code
_entity_poly.pdbx_strand_id
1 'polypeptide(L)'
;YSREYPEEFIETGVSAIDGMNTLVRGQKLPIFSSSGQPHSELAMQIARQASVPEEEEGGDDEEGSEFAVIFGAMGITQEEANEFMEDFERTGALERSVVFMNLADDPAVERTVTPRMVLTTAEYLAFEKDYHVLVILTDMTNYCEALREIGAAREEVPGRRGYPG
;
A
#
# COMPACT_ATOMS: atom_id res chain seq x y z
N TYR A 1 -2.87 26.77 -7.43
CA TYR A 1 -2.57 25.41 -7.90
C TYR A 1 -1.70 24.77 -6.83
N SER A 2 -2.14 23.69 -6.20
CA SER A 2 -1.47 23.05 -5.05
C SER A 2 -0.95 21.64 -5.35
N ARG A 3 -0.90 21.27 -6.64
CA ARG A 3 -0.35 20.00 -7.10
C ARG A 3 0.84 20.28 -7.99
N GLU A 4 1.91 19.55 -7.74
CA GLU A 4 3.14 19.58 -8.51
C GLU A 4 3.22 18.34 -9.39
N TYR A 5 4.05 18.39 -10.42
CA TYR A 5 4.22 17.26 -11.32
C TYR A 5 5.20 16.27 -10.68
N PRO A 6 4.86 14.97 -10.59
CA PRO A 6 5.79 13.92 -10.16
C PRO A 6 7.00 13.83 -11.09
N GLU A 7 8.21 14.01 -10.57
CA GLU A 7 9.46 13.91 -11.37
C GLU A 7 10.47 12.90 -10.80
N GLU A 8 10.54 12.78 -9.47
CA GLU A 8 11.51 11.90 -8.80
C GLU A 8 11.00 10.45 -8.73
N PHE A 9 11.88 9.49 -8.97
CA PHE A 9 11.51 8.08 -8.92
C PHE A 9 11.67 7.46 -7.52
N ILE A 10 10.99 6.33 -7.32
CA ILE A 10 11.17 5.42 -6.19
C ILE A 10 11.72 4.12 -6.77
N GLU A 11 12.83 3.64 -6.21
CA GLU A 11 13.37 2.34 -6.57
C GLU A 11 12.59 1.26 -5.81
N THR A 12 12.05 0.27 -6.52
CA THR A 12 11.22 -0.79 -5.93
C THR A 12 11.98 -2.09 -5.68
N GLY A 13 13.19 -2.23 -6.25
CA GLY A 13 14.00 -3.45 -6.24
C GLY A 13 13.55 -4.50 -7.26
N VAL A 14 12.56 -4.19 -8.10
CA VAL A 14 12.03 -5.08 -9.12
C VAL A 14 12.40 -4.55 -10.49
N SER A 15 13.41 -5.15 -11.14
CA SER A 15 13.96 -4.63 -12.40
C SER A 15 12.93 -4.40 -13.52
N ALA A 16 11.85 -5.21 -13.57
CA ALA A 16 10.78 -5.03 -14.55
C ALA A 16 9.92 -3.78 -14.28
N ILE A 17 9.79 -3.38 -13.01
CA ILE A 17 9.14 -2.14 -12.60
C ILE A 17 10.14 -0.99 -12.80
N ASP A 18 11.30 -1.06 -12.15
CA ASP A 18 12.26 0.04 -12.12
C ASP A 18 12.82 0.41 -13.51
N GLY A 19 13.05 -0.58 -14.38
CA GLY A 19 13.64 -0.36 -15.70
C GLY A 19 12.65 -0.04 -16.82
N MET A 20 11.39 -0.45 -16.70
CA MET A 20 10.41 -0.34 -17.80
C MET A 20 9.14 0.43 -17.44
N ASN A 21 8.76 0.43 -16.16
CA ASN A 21 7.53 1.06 -15.65
C ASN A 21 7.81 1.74 -14.30
N THR A 22 8.84 2.58 -14.28
CA THR A 22 9.37 3.18 -13.07
C THR A 22 8.28 3.91 -12.28
N LEU A 23 8.24 3.67 -10.97
CA LEU A 23 7.33 4.35 -10.07
C LEU A 23 7.87 5.75 -9.75
N VAL A 24 7.04 6.78 -9.91
CA VAL A 24 7.38 8.18 -9.61
C VAL A 24 6.69 8.62 -8.31
N ARG A 25 7.33 9.49 -7.51
CA ARG A 25 6.79 9.98 -6.22
C ARG A 25 5.44 10.69 -6.44
N GLY A 26 4.42 10.24 -5.71
CA GLY A 26 3.04 10.72 -5.86
C GLY A 26 2.25 10.06 -7.02
N GLN A 27 2.87 9.16 -7.79
CA GLN A 27 2.17 8.34 -8.77
C GLN A 27 1.32 7.27 -8.09
N LYS A 28 0.24 6.86 -8.76
CA LYS A 28 -0.63 5.75 -8.38
C LYS A 28 -0.47 4.65 -9.41
N LEU A 29 0.27 3.60 -9.09
CA LEU A 29 0.55 2.47 -9.98
C LEU A 29 -0.11 1.19 -9.45
N PRO A 30 -1.20 0.71 -10.05
CA PRO A 30 -1.81 -0.54 -9.63
C PRO A 30 -1.06 -1.75 -10.18
N ILE A 31 -0.97 -2.82 -9.38
CA ILE A 31 -0.51 -4.14 -9.83
C ILE A 31 -1.75 -4.99 -10.09
N PHE A 32 -1.90 -5.48 -11.31
CA PHE A 32 -2.98 -6.40 -11.67
C PHE A 32 -2.48 -7.83 -11.67
N SER A 33 -3.20 -8.68 -10.92
CA SER A 33 -2.90 -10.09 -10.79
C SER A 33 -4.18 -10.92 -10.89
N SER A 34 -4.06 -12.23 -10.76
CA SER A 34 -5.17 -13.17 -10.67
C SER A 34 -5.04 -14.02 -9.39
N SER A 35 -6.17 -14.55 -8.92
CA SER A 35 -6.20 -15.45 -7.77
C SER A 35 -5.21 -16.61 -7.93
N GLY A 36 -4.47 -16.92 -6.85
CA GLY A 36 -3.45 -17.97 -6.83
C GLY A 36 -2.07 -17.58 -7.41
N GLN A 37 -1.90 -16.37 -7.93
CA GLN A 37 -0.58 -15.84 -8.30
C GLN A 37 0.11 -15.18 -7.10
N PRO A 38 1.45 -15.11 -7.06
CA PRO A 38 2.23 -14.59 -5.93
C PRO A 38 2.26 -13.04 -5.87
N HIS A 39 1.10 -12.40 -5.93
CA HIS A 39 0.99 -10.94 -5.87
C HIS A 39 1.24 -10.38 -4.46
N SER A 40 0.86 -11.14 -3.44
CA SER A 40 1.19 -10.87 -2.04
C SER A 40 2.71 -10.85 -1.82
N GLU A 41 3.43 -11.86 -2.36
CA GLU A 41 4.90 -11.93 -2.28
C GLU A 41 5.57 -10.74 -3.00
N LEU A 42 5.05 -10.34 -4.18
CA LEU A 42 5.56 -9.18 -4.90
C LEU A 42 5.33 -7.87 -4.11
N ALA A 43 4.15 -7.70 -3.53
CA ALA A 43 3.84 -6.52 -2.71
C ALA A 43 4.79 -6.44 -1.50
N MET A 44 5.09 -7.58 -0.87
CA MET A 44 6.06 -7.68 0.22
C MET A 44 7.50 -7.42 -0.23
N GLN A 45 7.89 -7.92 -1.40
CA GLN A 45 9.21 -7.63 -1.96
C GLN A 45 9.40 -6.13 -2.15
N ILE A 46 8.41 -5.46 -2.76
CA ILE A 46 8.42 -4.01 -2.94
C ILE A 46 8.46 -3.29 -1.59
N ALA A 47 7.63 -3.70 -0.62
CA ALA A 47 7.61 -3.08 0.71
C ALA A 47 8.98 -3.13 1.42
N ARG A 48 9.76 -4.20 1.21
CA ARG A 48 11.08 -4.38 1.82
C ARG A 48 12.18 -3.63 1.07
N GLN A 49 12.17 -3.73 -0.24
CA GLN A 49 13.25 -3.26 -1.11
C GLN A 49 13.09 -1.80 -1.52
N ALA A 50 11.91 -1.21 -1.33
CA ALA A 50 11.71 0.18 -1.71
C ALA A 50 12.68 1.11 -0.98
N SER A 51 13.33 1.96 -1.75
CA SER A 51 14.22 3.01 -1.26
C SER A 51 14.10 4.26 -2.13
N VAL A 52 14.58 5.36 -1.56
CA VAL A 52 14.67 6.63 -2.26
C VAL A 52 16.15 6.90 -2.53
N PRO A 53 16.57 7.15 -3.79
CA PRO A 53 17.99 7.29 -4.13
C PRO A 53 18.72 8.38 -3.33
N GLU A 54 18.02 9.45 -2.95
CA GLU A 54 18.56 10.55 -2.14
C GLU A 54 18.94 10.12 -0.72
N GLU A 55 18.32 9.07 -0.17
CA GLU A 55 18.76 8.46 1.10
C GLU A 55 20.07 7.67 0.95
N GLU A 56 20.40 7.19 -0.26
CA GLU A 56 21.57 6.34 -0.50
C GLU A 56 22.85 7.16 -0.83
N GLU A 57 22.70 8.40 -1.32
CA GLU A 57 23.82 9.25 -1.77
C GLU A 57 24.28 10.31 -0.72
N GLY A 58 23.58 10.47 0.41
CA GLY A 58 23.82 11.55 1.38
C GLY A 58 24.85 11.24 2.48
N GLY A 59 25.95 12.00 2.52
CA GLY A 59 26.84 12.12 3.67
C GLY A 59 26.22 12.89 4.84
N ASP A 60 26.90 12.91 5.99
CA ASP A 60 26.47 13.39 7.33
C ASP A 60 25.84 14.80 7.45
N ASP A 61 25.59 15.55 6.37
CA ASP A 61 25.23 16.98 6.37
C ASP A 61 23.92 17.37 5.63
N GLU A 62 23.15 16.43 5.07
CA GLU A 62 21.80 16.73 4.53
C GLU A 62 20.72 16.32 5.52
N GLU A 63 19.77 17.22 5.82
CA GLU A 63 18.52 16.91 6.53
C GLU A 63 17.72 15.91 5.67
N GLY A 64 18.12 14.63 5.72
CA GLY A 64 17.57 13.58 4.88
C GLY A 64 16.09 13.40 5.16
N SER A 65 15.28 13.54 4.12
CA SER A 65 13.87 13.19 4.13
C SER A 65 13.72 11.70 4.43
N GLU A 66 13.03 11.34 5.51
CA GLU A 66 12.86 9.96 5.93
C GLU A 66 11.83 9.22 5.03
N PHE A 67 12.15 7.99 4.64
CA PHE A 67 11.26 7.11 3.88
C PHE A 67 10.46 6.18 4.80
N ALA A 68 9.13 6.19 4.63
CA ALA A 68 8.20 5.33 5.36
C ALA A 68 7.35 4.47 4.40
N VAL A 69 7.14 3.21 4.77
CA VAL A 69 6.25 2.29 4.04
C VAL A 69 4.98 2.09 4.83
N ILE A 70 3.82 2.35 4.22
CA ILE A 70 2.53 2.09 4.86
C ILE A 70 1.83 0.97 4.11
N PHE A 71 1.66 -0.16 4.80
CA PHE A 71 1.08 -1.36 4.24
C PHE A 71 -0.36 -1.54 4.75
N GLY A 72 -1.32 -1.64 3.85
CA GLY A 72 -2.73 -1.87 4.15
C GLY A 72 -3.19 -3.20 3.56
N ALA A 73 -3.39 -4.20 4.43
CA ALA A 73 -3.92 -5.50 4.09
C ALA A 73 -5.43 -5.61 4.42
N MET A 74 -6.22 -6.16 3.50
CA MET A 74 -7.68 -6.20 3.55
C MET A 74 -8.21 -7.57 3.14
N GLY A 75 -8.94 -8.22 4.06
CA GLY A 75 -9.51 -9.54 3.83
C GLY A 75 -8.46 -10.62 3.61
N ILE A 76 -7.25 -10.44 4.15
CA ILE A 76 -6.18 -11.45 4.03
C ILE A 76 -6.43 -12.61 4.99
N THR A 77 -5.92 -13.79 4.65
CA THR A 77 -6.01 -14.93 5.54
C THR A 77 -5.06 -14.77 6.74
N GLN A 78 -5.34 -15.49 7.83
CA GLN A 78 -4.45 -15.50 9.00
C GLN A 78 -3.04 -15.99 8.68
N GLU A 79 -2.92 -16.93 7.73
CA GLU A 79 -1.63 -17.47 7.28
C GLU A 79 -0.81 -16.38 6.58
N GLU A 80 -1.41 -15.67 5.62
CA GLU A 80 -0.77 -14.54 4.94
C GLU A 80 -0.39 -13.42 5.93
N ALA A 81 -1.25 -13.12 6.90
CA ALA A 81 -0.97 -12.10 7.91
C ALA A 81 0.26 -12.45 8.77
N ASN A 82 0.37 -13.72 9.18
CA ASN A 82 1.51 -14.19 9.96
C ASN A 82 2.78 -14.16 9.12
N GLU A 83 2.73 -14.63 7.87
CA GLU A 83 3.87 -14.60 6.94
C GLU A 83 4.36 -13.17 6.71
N PHE A 84 3.44 -12.22 6.52
CA PHE A 84 3.79 -10.81 6.39
C PHE A 84 4.51 -10.28 7.61
N MET A 85 3.98 -10.51 8.81
CA MET A 85 4.60 -10.02 10.04
C MET A 85 5.99 -10.64 10.27
N GLU A 86 6.13 -11.94 10.06
CA GLU A 86 7.44 -12.62 10.16
C GLU A 86 8.46 -12.04 9.17
N ASP A 87 8.04 -11.76 7.93
CA ASP A 87 8.90 -11.17 6.91
C ASP A 87 9.33 -9.74 7.24
N PHE A 88 8.40 -8.94 7.75
CA PHE A 88 8.65 -7.57 8.19
C PHE A 88 9.62 -7.54 9.39
N GLU A 89 9.46 -8.43 10.37
CA GLU A 89 10.36 -8.57 11.51
C GLU A 89 11.77 -9.02 11.07
N ARG A 90 11.84 -10.05 10.22
CA ARG A 90 13.11 -10.64 9.78
C ARG A 90 14.00 -9.65 9.02
N THR A 91 13.40 -8.72 8.29
CA THR A 91 14.13 -7.78 7.43
C THR A 91 14.43 -6.43 8.11
N GLY A 92 13.96 -6.21 9.33
CA GLY A 92 14.07 -4.92 10.02
C GLY A 92 13.20 -3.82 9.40
N ALA A 93 12.44 -4.14 8.33
CA ALA A 93 11.59 -3.18 7.63
C ALA A 93 10.47 -2.61 8.53
N LEU A 94 10.12 -3.29 9.63
CA LEU A 94 9.17 -2.78 10.63
C LEU A 94 9.55 -1.43 11.21
N GLU A 95 10.85 -1.13 11.38
CA GLU A 95 11.26 0.11 12.03
C GLU A 95 10.81 1.36 11.28
N ARG A 96 10.66 1.24 9.95
CA ARG A 96 10.20 2.31 9.04
C ARG A 96 8.83 2.04 8.42
N SER A 97 8.07 1.09 8.96
CA SER A 97 6.79 0.67 8.37
C SER A 97 5.61 0.78 9.33
N VAL A 98 4.47 1.20 8.80
CA VAL A 98 3.18 1.14 9.50
C VAL A 98 2.28 0.14 8.80
N VAL A 99 1.84 -0.88 9.52
CA VAL A 99 1.03 -1.98 8.95
C VAL A 99 -0.40 -1.93 9.51
N PHE A 100 -1.37 -1.86 8.61
CA PHE A 100 -2.79 -2.02 8.91
C PHE A 100 -3.25 -3.36 8.33
N MET A 101 -3.73 -4.25 9.20
CA MET A 101 -4.26 -5.55 8.78
C MET A 101 -5.74 -5.65 9.11
N ASN A 102 -6.53 -6.07 8.12
CA ASN A 102 -7.89 -6.54 8.27
C ASN A 102 -7.95 -7.97 7.71
N LEU A 103 -8.32 -8.92 8.54
CA LEU A 103 -8.40 -10.33 8.23
C LEU A 103 -9.69 -10.66 7.46
N ALA A 104 -9.73 -11.87 6.89
CA ALA A 104 -10.88 -12.36 6.15
C ALA A 104 -12.14 -12.52 7.03
N ASP A 105 -11.96 -12.86 8.30
CA ASP A 105 -13.02 -13.04 9.30
C ASP A 105 -13.41 -11.74 10.04
N ASP A 106 -12.64 -10.66 9.85
CA ASP A 106 -12.98 -9.34 10.39
C ASP A 106 -14.21 -8.74 9.67
N PRO A 107 -14.95 -7.81 10.32
CA PRO A 107 -16.13 -7.19 9.75
C PRO A 107 -15.87 -6.48 8.41
N ALA A 108 -16.77 -6.67 7.43
CA ALA A 108 -16.68 -6.02 6.13
C ALA A 108 -16.66 -4.49 6.21
N VAL A 109 -17.27 -3.90 7.23
CA VAL A 109 -17.26 -2.44 7.46
C VAL A 109 -15.84 -1.95 7.73
N GLU A 110 -15.08 -2.65 8.58
CA GLU A 110 -13.69 -2.30 8.90
C GLU A 110 -12.83 -2.33 7.64
N ARG A 111 -13.01 -3.36 6.81
CA ARG A 111 -12.34 -3.48 5.50
C ARG A 111 -12.52 -2.26 4.61
N THR A 112 -13.69 -1.63 4.63
CA THR A 112 -13.89 -0.39 3.87
C THR A 112 -13.21 0.83 4.49
N VAL A 113 -13.01 0.83 5.80
CA VAL A 113 -12.36 1.92 6.54
C VAL A 113 -10.84 1.80 6.49
N THR A 114 -10.28 0.59 6.39
CA THR A 114 -8.83 0.34 6.36
C THR A 114 -8.06 1.21 5.37
N PRO A 115 -8.42 1.30 4.07
CA PRO A 115 -7.72 2.20 3.14
C PRO A 115 -7.74 3.66 3.56
N ARG A 116 -8.82 4.11 4.21
CA ARG A 116 -8.95 5.49 4.67
C ARG A 116 -7.98 5.76 5.81
N MET A 117 -7.85 4.83 6.76
CA MET A 117 -6.87 4.94 7.85
C MET A 117 -5.44 4.94 7.33
N VAL A 118 -5.14 4.03 6.39
CA VAL A 118 -3.84 3.96 5.71
C VAL A 118 -3.52 5.28 5.02
N LEU A 119 -4.42 5.79 4.18
CA LEU A 119 -4.21 7.03 3.44
C LEU A 119 -4.14 8.27 4.35
N THR A 120 -4.92 8.32 5.42
CA THR A 120 -4.86 9.42 6.40
C THR A 120 -3.50 9.44 7.10
N THR A 121 -2.98 8.25 7.46
CA THR A 121 -1.64 8.13 8.06
C THR A 121 -0.56 8.55 7.05
N ALA A 122 -0.73 8.18 5.78
CA ALA A 122 0.16 8.58 4.70
C ALA A 122 0.18 10.10 4.49
N GLU A 123 -0.99 10.73 4.47
CA GLU A 123 -1.12 12.19 4.33
C GLU A 123 -0.45 12.92 5.49
N TYR A 124 -0.63 12.44 6.72
CA TYR A 124 0.01 13.02 7.90
C TYR A 124 1.54 12.93 7.82
N LEU A 125 2.08 11.74 7.51
CA LEU A 125 3.53 11.55 7.40
C LEU A 125 4.11 12.37 6.23
N ALA A 126 3.45 12.39 5.08
CA ALA A 126 3.94 13.10 3.91
C ALA A 126 3.87 14.63 4.04
N PHE A 127 2.74 15.18 4.52
CA PHE A 127 2.49 16.63 4.48
C PHE A 127 2.74 17.36 5.79
N GLU A 128 2.72 16.66 6.93
CA GLU A 128 2.99 17.29 8.25
C GLU A 128 4.35 16.91 8.83
N LYS A 129 4.99 15.87 8.31
CA LYS A 129 6.29 15.38 8.77
C LYS A 129 7.36 15.32 7.69
N ASP A 130 7.02 15.69 6.45
CA ASP A 130 7.93 15.73 5.31
C ASP A 130 8.59 14.36 4.99
N TYR A 131 7.91 13.24 5.31
CA TYR A 131 8.37 11.91 4.94
C TYR A 131 8.06 11.61 3.47
N HIS A 132 8.94 10.84 2.84
CA HIS A 132 8.58 10.14 1.61
C HIS A 132 7.81 8.87 1.94
N VAL A 133 6.57 8.78 1.45
CA VAL A 133 5.67 7.69 1.82
C VAL A 133 5.35 6.80 0.63
N LEU A 134 5.60 5.50 0.77
CA LEU A 134 5.09 4.47 -0.12
C LEU A 134 3.87 3.80 0.51
N VAL A 135 2.70 3.93 -0.13
CA VAL A 135 1.47 3.26 0.31
C VAL A 135 1.21 2.02 -0.55
N ILE A 136 1.06 0.87 0.10
CA ILE A 136 0.71 -0.40 -0.54
C ILE A 136 -0.66 -0.84 0.00
N LEU A 137 -1.62 -1.08 -0.91
CA LEU A 137 -2.96 -1.54 -0.58
C LEU A 137 -3.22 -2.90 -1.23
N THR A 138 -3.54 -3.91 -0.44
CA THR A 138 -3.87 -5.27 -0.89
C THR A 138 -4.97 -5.87 -0.02
N ASP A 139 -5.96 -6.62 -0.48
CA ASP A 139 -6.40 -6.75 -1.87
C ASP A 139 -7.61 -5.82 -2.11
N MET A 140 -7.51 -5.01 -3.18
CA MET A 140 -8.61 -4.13 -3.62
C MET A 140 -9.84 -4.91 -4.09
N THR A 141 -9.70 -6.19 -4.46
CA THR A 141 -10.82 -7.09 -4.75
C THR A 141 -11.67 -7.29 -3.50
N ASN A 142 -11.06 -7.63 -2.37
CA ASN A 142 -11.75 -7.82 -1.08
C ASN A 142 -12.41 -6.52 -0.60
N TYR A 143 -11.77 -5.37 -0.83
CA TYR A 143 -12.38 -4.06 -0.60
C TYR A 143 -13.65 -3.86 -1.43
N CYS A 144 -13.60 -4.14 -2.74
CA CYS A 144 -14.74 -4.01 -3.63
C CYS A 144 -15.88 -4.99 -3.26
N GLU A 145 -15.55 -6.21 -2.84
CA GLU A 145 -16.54 -7.17 -2.37
C GLU A 145 -17.24 -6.71 -1.09
N ALA A 146 -16.49 -6.16 -0.13
CA ALA A 146 -17.06 -5.54 1.07
C ALA A 146 -17.95 -4.34 0.72
N LEU A 147 -17.55 -3.49 -0.24
CA LEU A 147 -18.41 -2.40 -0.73
C LEU A 147 -19.72 -2.93 -1.31
N ARG A 148 -19.66 -4.02 -2.08
CA ARG A 148 -20.85 -4.66 -2.65
C ARG A 148 -21.76 -5.22 -1.55
N GLU A 149 -21.19 -5.90 -0.56
CA GLU A 149 -21.95 -6.47 0.56
C GLU A 149 -22.69 -5.38 1.34
N ILE A 150 -22.01 -4.27 1.64
CA ILE A 150 -22.60 -3.14 2.37
C ILE A 150 -23.70 -2.47 1.54
N GLY A 151 -23.47 -2.25 0.24
CA GLY A 151 -24.48 -1.68 -0.65
C GLY A 151 -25.73 -2.57 -0.76
N ALA A 152 -25.53 -3.89 -0.87
CA ALA A 152 -26.63 -4.86 -0.88
C ALA A 152 -27.41 -4.86 0.45
N ALA A 153 -26.73 -4.80 1.59
CA ALA A 153 -27.35 -4.72 2.91
C ALA A 153 -28.14 -3.42 3.12
N ARG A 154 -27.79 -2.35 2.40
CA ARG A 154 -28.49 -1.06 2.39
C ARG A 154 -29.60 -0.97 1.33
N GLU A 155 -29.85 -2.04 0.59
CA GLU A 155 -30.82 -2.08 -0.52
C GLU A 155 -30.53 -1.01 -1.61
N GLU A 156 -29.26 -0.66 -1.81
CA GLU A 156 -28.86 0.24 -2.88
C GLU A 156 -29.06 -0.42 -4.26
N VAL A 157 -29.48 0.36 -5.25
CA VAL A 157 -29.68 -0.16 -6.61
C VAL A 157 -28.32 -0.56 -7.20
N PRO A 158 -28.10 -1.85 -7.55
CA PRO A 158 -26.80 -2.31 -8.01
C PRO A 158 -26.48 -1.78 -9.40
N GLY A 159 -25.22 -1.41 -9.59
CA GLY A 159 -24.65 -1.07 -10.89
C GLY A 159 -24.18 -2.30 -11.68
N ARG A 160 -23.18 -2.10 -12.55
CA ARG A 160 -22.65 -3.16 -13.40
C ARG A 160 -21.99 -4.26 -12.55
N ARG A 161 -22.32 -5.53 -12.85
CA ARG A 161 -21.83 -6.72 -12.12
C ARG A 161 -22.17 -6.74 -10.62
N GLY A 162 -23.17 -5.97 -10.19
CA GLY A 162 -23.64 -5.96 -8.82
C GLY A 162 -22.84 -5.10 -7.85
N TYR A 163 -21.85 -4.33 -8.33
CA TYR A 163 -21.13 -3.36 -7.50
C TYR A 163 -21.95 -2.06 -7.33
N PRO A 164 -21.70 -1.27 -6.27
CA PRO A 164 -22.33 0.04 -6.11
C PRO A 164 -22.13 0.94 -7.35
N GLY A 165 -23.15 1.74 -7.65
CA GLY A 165 -23.22 2.62 -8.82
C GLY A 165 -22.36 3.87 -8.73
#